data_AF-A0A416CT84-F1
#
_entry.id   AF-A0A416CT84-F1
#
_cell.length_a   1.000
_cell.length_b   1.000
_cell.length_c   1.000
_cell.angle_alpha   90.00
_cell.angle_beta   90.00
_cell.angle_gamma   90.00
#
_symmetry.space_group_name_H-M   'P 1'
#
loop_
_entity.id
_entity.type
_entity.pdbx_description
1 polymer ?
#
loop_
_entity_poly.entity_id
_entity_poly.type
_entity_poly.pdbx_seq_one_letter_code
_entity_poly.pdbx_strand_id
1 'polypeptide(L)'
;MADEQTLNHIMNEYEELRISAANERKKRIEEVNKKIPRVAEIDREIFQCGMENTKRIFKNPDKADEYNRDFKENLRKLENEKSNLLKVNGISADYNKYKYKCENCSDTGYDKNGKKCQCFKQKLINETETYKCCIFSVKYRGNNKNTKF
;
A
#
# COMPACT_ATOMS: atom_id res chain seq x y z
N MET A 1 22.36 5.16 20.55
CA MET A 1 21.87 4.49 19.34
C MET A 1 20.74 3.57 19.78
N ALA A 2 19.61 3.48 19.07
CA ALA A 2 18.55 2.53 19.42
C ALA A 2 19.13 1.10 19.41
N ASP A 3 18.77 0.29 20.40
CA ASP A 3 19.19 -1.11 20.45
C ASP A 3 18.53 -1.91 19.32
N GLU A 4 19.14 -3.05 18.96
CA GLU A 4 18.72 -3.88 17.84
C GLU A 4 17.28 -4.42 18.01
N GLN A 5 16.85 -4.67 19.25
CA GLN A 5 15.51 -5.19 19.53
C GLN A 5 14.45 -4.13 19.23
N THR A 6 14.67 -2.89 19.67
CA THR A 6 13.81 -1.74 19.35
C THR A 6 13.69 -1.52 17.85
N LEU A 7 14.80 -1.64 17.10
CA LEU A 7 14.77 -1.48 15.64
C LEU A 7 13.95 -2.58 14.98
N ASN A 8 14.17 -3.85 15.36
CA ASN A 8 13.44 -4.99 14.81
C ASN A 8 11.94 -4.90 15.12
N HIS A 9 11.59 -4.46 16.34
CA HIS A 9 10.20 -4.23 16.72
C HIS A 9 9.51 -3.20 15.80
N ILE A 10 10.12 -2.03 15.61
CA ILE A 10 9.58 -0.99 14.72
C ILE A 10 9.47 -1.51 13.29
N MET A 11 10.47 -2.23 12.78
CA MET A 11 10.41 -2.78 11.43
C MET A 11 9.26 -3.79 11.25
N ASN A 12 8.98 -4.60 12.27
CA ASN A 12 7.84 -5.52 12.26
C ASN A 12 6.50 -4.77 12.21
N GLU A 13 6.34 -3.67 12.94
CA GLU A 13 5.12 -2.85 12.83
C GLU A 13 4.92 -2.29 11.42
N TYR A 14 5.99 -1.83 10.77
CA TYR A 14 5.91 -1.34 9.38
C TYR A 14 5.52 -2.47 8.42
N GLU A 15 6.00 -3.70 8.65
CA GLU A 15 5.55 -4.86 7.89
C GLU A 15 4.05 -5.14 8.11
N GLU A 16 3.57 -5.11 9.34
CA GLU A 16 2.16 -5.29 9.67
C GLU A 16 1.27 -4.23 8.99
N LEU A 17 1.73 -2.96 8.93
CA LEU A 17 1.03 -1.91 8.19
C LEU A 17 0.88 -2.25 6.71
N ARG A 18 1.94 -2.76 6.07
CA ARG A 18 1.91 -3.16 4.65
C ARG A 18 1.01 -4.35 4.41
N ILE A 19 1.05 -5.36 5.27
CA ILE A 19 0.16 -6.53 5.22
C ILE A 19 -1.29 -6.09 5.36
N SER A 20 -1.59 -5.22 6.32
CA SER A 20 -2.93 -4.67 6.53
C SER A 20 -3.42 -3.92 5.28
N ALA A 21 -2.60 -3.01 4.73
CA ALA A 21 -2.94 -2.27 3.52
C ALA A 21 -3.20 -3.20 2.31
N ALA A 22 -2.42 -4.28 2.18
CA ALA A 22 -2.62 -5.29 1.13
C ALA A 22 -3.94 -6.05 1.30
N ASN A 23 -4.27 -6.45 2.53
CA ASN A 23 -5.51 -7.14 2.85
C ASN A 23 -6.74 -6.24 2.62
N GLU A 24 -6.68 -4.98 3.04
CA GLU A 24 -7.76 -4.01 2.80
C GLU A 24 -7.94 -3.73 1.30
N ARG A 25 -6.86 -3.59 0.54
CA ARG A 25 -6.90 -3.45 -0.92
C ARG A 25 -7.58 -4.66 -1.55
N LYS A 26 -7.22 -5.87 -1.13
CA LYS A 26 -7.81 -7.12 -1.62
C LYS A 26 -9.31 -7.15 -1.35
N LYS A 27 -9.73 -6.84 -0.12
CA LYS A 27 -11.15 -6.76 0.26
C LYS A 27 -11.94 -5.79 -0.63
N ARG A 28 -11.44 -4.57 -0.83
CA ARG A 28 -12.09 -3.59 -1.73
C ARG A 28 -12.24 -4.12 -3.15
N ILE A 29 -11.21 -4.76 -3.69
CA ILE A 29 -11.27 -5.36 -5.05
C ILE A 29 -12.32 -6.47 -5.09
N GLU A 30 -12.35 -7.36 -4.10
CA GLU A 30 -13.33 -8.44 -4.02
C GLU A 30 -14.77 -7.91 -3.90
N GLU A 31 -14.99 -6.89 -3.08
CA GLU A 31 -16.29 -6.23 -2.93
C GLU A 31 -16.77 -5.62 -4.25
N VAL A 32 -15.89 -4.89 -4.95
CA VAL A 32 -16.19 -4.29 -6.26
C VAL A 32 -16.50 -5.38 -7.28
N ASN A 33 -15.70 -6.44 -7.34
CA ASN A 33 -15.89 -7.53 -8.30
C ASN A 33 -17.15 -8.36 -8.02
N LYS A 34 -17.53 -8.53 -6.75
CA LYS A 34 -18.81 -9.16 -6.36
C LYS A 34 -19.99 -8.28 -6.76
N LYS A 35 -19.89 -6.97 -6.54
CA LYS A 35 -20.96 -6.00 -6.87
C LYS A 35 -21.10 -5.79 -8.37
N ILE A 36 -19.98 -5.74 -9.10
CA ILE A 36 -19.92 -5.48 -10.54
C ILE A 36 -19.00 -6.52 -11.20
N PRO A 37 -19.51 -7.74 -11.46
CA PRO A 37 -18.72 -8.83 -12.09
C PRO A 37 -18.04 -8.41 -13.40
N ARG A 38 -18.68 -7.50 -14.15
CA ARG A 38 -18.16 -6.92 -15.39
C ARG A 38 -16.80 -6.24 -15.22
N VAL A 39 -16.50 -5.65 -14.06
CA VAL A 39 -15.18 -5.05 -13.79
C VAL A 39 -14.07 -6.11 -13.85
N ALA A 40 -14.32 -7.29 -13.28
CA ALA A 40 -13.36 -8.39 -13.32
C ALA A 40 -13.25 -9.03 -14.71
N GLU A 41 -14.33 -9.04 -15.50
CA GLU A 41 -14.30 -9.47 -16.90
C GLU A 41 -13.46 -8.54 -17.76
N ILE A 42 -13.64 -7.23 -17.63
CA ILE A 42 -12.85 -6.23 -18.35
C ILE A 42 -11.35 -6.40 -18.04
N ASP A 43 -10.97 -6.63 -16.78
CA ASP A 43 -9.57 -6.87 -16.41
C ASP A 43 -8.99 -8.12 -17.10
N ARG A 44 -9.79 -9.19 -17.24
CA ARG A 44 -9.40 -10.39 -18.00
C ARG A 44 -9.32 -10.13 -19.49
N GLU A 45 -10.27 -9.38 -20.07
CA GLU A 45 -10.28 -9.00 -21.48
C GLU A 45 -9.04 -8.17 -21.83
N ILE A 46 -8.69 -7.16 -21.02
CA ILE A 46 -7.48 -6.35 -21.19
C ILE A 46 -6.24 -7.24 -21.20
N PHE A 47 -6.12 -8.17 -20.24
CA PHE A 47 -4.99 -9.10 -20.17
C PHE A 47 -4.90 -9.98 -21.42
N GLN A 48 -6.02 -10.56 -21.84
CA GLN A 48 -6.08 -11.42 -23.03
C GLN A 48 -5.77 -10.65 -24.32
N CYS A 49 -6.28 -9.42 -24.46
CA CYS A 49 -5.95 -8.54 -25.57
C CYS A 49 -4.44 -8.23 -25.62
N GLY A 50 -3.81 -7.98 -24.47
CA GLY A 50 -2.36 -7.73 -24.40
C GLY A 50 -1.52 -8.95 -24.80
N MET A 51 -1.92 -10.14 -24.32
CA MET A 51 -1.28 -11.40 -24.73
C MET A 51 -1.40 -11.66 -26.23
N GLU A 52 -2.60 -11.48 -26.79
CA GLU A 52 -2.85 -11.67 -28.21
C GLU A 52 -2.08 -10.64 -29.06
N ASN A 53 -2.03 -9.37 -28.64
CA ASN A 53 -1.22 -8.34 -29.29
C ASN A 53 0.26 -8.74 -29.33
N THR A 54 0.80 -9.16 -28.18
CA THR A 54 2.18 -9.63 -28.08
C THR A 54 2.46 -10.78 -29.04
N LYS A 55 1.57 -11.78 -29.07
CA LYS A 55 1.66 -12.94 -29.98
C LYS A 55 1.63 -12.52 -31.46
N ARG A 56 0.81 -11.54 -31.83
CA ARG A 56 0.74 -11.01 -33.21
C ARG A 56 2.04 -10.32 -33.61
N ILE A 57 2.61 -9.50 -32.72
CA ILE A 57 3.90 -8.83 -32.93
C ILE A 57 5.02 -9.86 -33.11
N PHE A 58 5.09 -10.89 -32.27
CA PHE A 58 6.09 -11.94 -32.41
C PHE A 58 5.99 -12.70 -33.75
N LYS A 59 4.78 -12.90 -34.27
CA LYS A 59 4.57 -13.57 -35.57
C LYS A 59 4.91 -12.67 -36.75
N ASN A 60 4.59 -11.37 -36.69
CA ASN A 60 4.84 -10.41 -37.76
C ASN A 60 5.37 -9.10 -37.18
N PRO A 61 6.68 -9.00 -36.90
CA PRO A 61 7.28 -7.81 -36.28
C PRO A 61 7.09 -6.52 -37.10
N ASP A 62 7.07 -6.62 -38.43
CA ASP A 62 6.91 -5.48 -39.33
C ASP A 62 5.54 -4.78 -39.19
N LYS A 63 4.53 -5.48 -38.64
CA LYS A 63 3.18 -4.94 -38.38
C LYS A 63 2.99 -4.47 -36.94
N ALA A 64 4.06 -4.38 -36.15
CA ALA A 64 3.96 -4.08 -34.72
C ALA A 64 3.22 -2.77 -34.42
N ASP A 65 3.46 -1.72 -35.21
CA ASP A 65 2.81 -0.42 -35.02
C ASP A 65 1.30 -0.46 -35.30
N GLU A 66 0.87 -1.23 -36.30
CA GLU A 66 -0.54 -1.48 -36.61
C GLU A 66 -1.22 -2.21 -35.45
N TYR A 67 -0.65 -3.33 -35.01
CA TYR A 67 -1.20 -4.12 -33.89
C TYR A 67 -1.25 -3.32 -32.59
N ASN A 68 -0.21 -2.55 -32.30
CA ASN A 68 -0.19 -1.67 -31.13
C ASN A 68 -1.25 -0.57 -31.20
N ARG A 69 -1.57 -0.04 -32.39
CA ARG A 69 -2.62 0.95 -32.57
C ARG A 69 -4.00 0.34 -32.28
N ASP A 70 -4.30 -0.82 -32.86
CA ASP A 70 -5.55 -1.54 -32.64
C ASP A 70 -5.73 -1.93 -31.17
N PHE A 71 -4.66 -2.45 -30.55
CA PHE A 71 -4.65 -2.78 -29.13
C PHE A 71 -4.95 -1.56 -28.25
N LYS A 72 -4.31 -0.41 -28.52
CA LYS A 72 -4.57 0.83 -27.78
C LYS A 72 -6.00 1.31 -27.91
N GLU A 73 -6.61 1.16 -29.08
CA GLU A 73 -8.02 1.53 -29.27
C GLU A 73 -8.95 0.65 -28.42
N ASN A 74 -8.73 -0.67 -28.43
CA ASN A 74 -9.51 -1.61 -27.64
C ASN A 74 -9.30 -1.40 -26.13
N LEU A 75 -8.06 -1.18 -25.71
CA LEU A 75 -7.72 -0.85 -24.32
C LEU A 75 -8.49 0.38 -23.84
N ARG A 76 -8.51 1.46 -24.64
CA ARG A 76 -9.23 2.69 -24.30
C ARG A 76 -10.74 2.45 -24.14
N LYS A 77 -11.35 1.62 -25.00
CA LYS A 77 -12.78 1.28 -24.90
C LYS A 77 -13.09 0.56 -23.58
N LEU A 78 -12.28 -0.44 -23.24
CA LEU A 78 -12.40 -1.22 -22.00
C LEU A 78 -12.16 -0.38 -20.74
N GLU A 79 -11.13 0.48 -20.74
CA GLU A 79 -10.85 1.39 -19.63
C GLU A 79 -11.98 2.40 -19.42
N ASN A 80 -12.55 2.93 -20.51
CA ASN A 80 -13.71 3.83 -20.43
C ASN A 80 -14.95 3.13 -19.89
N GLU A 81 -15.21 1.90 -20.34
CA GLU A 81 -16.31 1.08 -19.83
C GLU A 81 -16.15 0.86 -18.31
N LYS A 82 -14.96 0.42 -17.88
CA LYS A 82 -14.64 0.22 -16.46
C LYS A 82 -14.80 1.50 -15.65
N SER A 83 -14.28 2.63 -16.14
CA SER A 83 -14.40 3.92 -15.47
C SER A 83 -15.86 4.33 -15.27
N ASN A 84 -16.69 4.16 -16.32
CA ASN A 84 -18.11 4.44 -16.26
C ASN A 84 -18.83 3.54 -15.25
N LEU A 85 -18.55 2.23 -15.26
CA LEU A 85 -19.13 1.27 -14.31
C LEU A 85 -18.82 1.64 -12.87
N LEU A 86 -17.58 2.04 -12.58
CA LEU A 86 -17.18 2.50 -11.23
C LEU A 86 -17.93 3.78 -10.85
N LYS A 87 -17.98 4.77 -11.76
CA LYS A 87 -18.62 6.06 -11.52
C LYS A 87 -20.11 5.93 -11.23
N VAL A 88 -20.86 5.20 -12.05
CA VAL A 88 -22.32 5.03 -11.87
C VAL A 88 -22.67 4.25 -10.60
N ASN A 89 -21.74 3.44 -10.09
CA ASN A 89 -21.92 2.69 -8.84
C ASN A 89 -21.37 3.42 -7.60
N GLY A 90 -20.89 4.66 -7.75
CA GLY A 90 -20.33 5.46 -6.66
C GLY A 90 -19.01 4.92 -6.11
N ILE A 91 -18.26 4.16 -6.91
CA ILE A 91 -17.00 3.54 -6.51
C ILE A 91 -15.85 4.43 -6.97
N SER A 92 -14.96 4.77 -6.04
CA SER A 92 -13.78 5.59 -6.35
C SER A 92 -12.86 4.88 -7.34
N ALA A 93 -12.27 5.63 -8.28
CA ALA A 93 -11.29 5.10 -9.23
C ALA A 93 -10.02 4.57 -8.55
N ASP A 94 -9.74 5.00 -7.32
CA ASP A 94 -8.60 4.54 -6.52
C ASP A 94 -8.90 3.30 -5.64
N TYR A 95 -10.07 2.64 -5.81
CA TYR A 95 -10.47 1.50 -4.97
C TYR A 95 -9.41 0.39 -4.90
N ASN A 96 -8.67 0.19 -6.00
CA ASN A 96 -7.63 -0.82 -6.13
C ASN A 96 -6.23 -0.32 -5.72
N LYS A 97 -6.08 0.88 -5.18
CA LYS A 97 -4.78 1.38 -4.73
C LYS A 97 -4.52 0.95 -3.29
N TYR A 98 -3.25 0.81 -2.93
CA TYR A 98 -2.84 0.71 -1.54
C TYR A 98 -3.13 2.04 -0.84
N LYS A 99 -3.51 1.97 0.44
CA LYS A 99 -3.67 3.14 1.30
C LYS A 99 -2.69 2.96 2.44
N TYR A 100 -1.53 3.61 2.32
CA TYR A 100 -0.48 3.49 3.31
C TYR A 100 -0.73 4.47 4.45
N LYS A 101 -0.19 4.18 5.64
CA LYS A 101 -0.21 5.17 6.74
C LYS A 101 0.73 6.34 6.44
N CYS A 102 1.85 6.06 5.78
CA CYS A 102 2.81 7.04 5.33
C CYS A 102 3.01 6.94 3.82
N GLU A 103 2.38 7.85 3.06
CA GLU A 103 2.53 7.93 1.61
C GLU A 103 3.96 8.27 1.16
N ASN A 104 4.77 8.92 2.00
CA ASN A 104 6.14 9.31 1.66
C ASN A 104 7.10 8.12 1.54
N CYS A 105 6.87 7.07 2.32
CA CYS A 105 7.71 5.86 2.32
C CYS A 105 6.93 4.59 1.98
N SER A 106 5.62 4.69 1.73
CA SER A 106 4.74 3.54 1.53
C SER A 106 4.86 2.49 2.64
N ASP A 107 4.92 2.97 3.88
CA ASP A 107 5.13 2.17 5.10
C ASP A 107 6.37 1.25 5.03
N THR A 108 7.43 1.66 4.33
CA THR A 108 8.74 0.97 4.37
C THR A 108 9.67 1.52 5.43
N GLY A 109 9.41 2.74 5.92
CA GLY A 109 10.30 3.47 6.83
C GLY A 109 11.45 4.21 6.12
N TYR A 110 11.62 4.04 4.81
CA TYR A 110 12.67 4.66 4.01
C TYR A 110 12.08 5.38 2.79
N ASP A 111 12.62 6.55 2.46
CA ASP A 111 12.25 7.25 1.23
C ASP A 111 12.87 6.59 -0.01
N LYS A 112 12.49 7.07 -1.19
CA LYS A 112 13.01 6.60 -2.49
C LYS A 112 14.53 6.69 -2.65
N ASN A 113 15.22 7.48 -1.82
CA ASN A 113 16.67 7.63 -1.83
C ASN A 113 17.35 6.76 -0.76
N GLY A 114 16.61 5.87 -0.08
CA GLY A 114 17.11 5.03 1.00
C GLY A 114 17.33 5.78 2.32
N LYS A 115 16.84 7.02 2.46
CA LYS A 115 16.97 7.77 3.72
C LYS A 115 15.83 7.42 4.66
N LYS A 116 16.10 7.36 5.97
CA LYS A 116 15.05 7.17 6.99
C LYS A 116 13.96 8.23 6.81
N CYS A 117 12.73 7.77 6.62
CA CYS A 117 11.57 8.64 6.49
C CYS A 117 11.31 9.38 7.81
N GLN A 118 10.65 10.53 7.74
CA GLN A 118 10.29 11.30 8.92
C GLN A 118 9.39 10.50 9.88
N CYS A 119 8.47 9.68 9.37
CA CYS A 119 7.64 8.80 10.20
C CYS A 119 8.49 7.79 10.99
N PHE A 120 9.55 7.26 10.37
CA PHE A 120 10.44 6.29 10.99
C PHE A 120 11.32 6.93 12.06
N LYS A 121 11.85 8.14 11.78
CA LYS A 121 12.58 8.94 12.77
C LYS A 121 11.70 9.28 13.97
N GLN A 122 10.45 9.69 13.73
CA GLN A 122 9.51 10.00 14.80
C GLN A 122 9.17 8.75 15.62
N LYS A 123 8.96 7.61 14.98
CA LYS A 123 8.69 6.35 15.66
C LYS A 123 9.87 5.94 16.57
N LEU A 124 11.11 6.06 16.07
CA LEU A 124 12.30 5.83 16.89
C LEU A 124 12.35 6.73 18.14
N ILE A 125 12.04 8.02 18.00
CA ILE A 125 11.98 8.95 19.14
C ILE A 125 10.90 8.50 20.13
N ASN A 126 9.69 8.23 19.64
CA ASN A 126 8.56 7.82 20.47
C ASN A 126 8.85 6.55 21.26
N GLU A 127 9.47 5.55 20.64
CA GLU A 127 9.83 4.30 21.30
C GLU A 127 10.84 4.56 22.41
N THR A 128 11.89 5.35 22.13
CA THR A 128 12.91 5.69 23.13
C THR A 128 12.40 6.53 24.30
N GLU A 129 11.46 7.45 24.06
CA GLU A 129 10.86 8.30 25.11
C GLU A 129 9.81 7.55 25.93
N THR A 130 9.16 6.52 25.36
CA THR A 130 8.25 5.62 26.10
C THR A 130 8.98 4.87 27.22
N TYR A 131 10.23 4.44 26.98
CA TYR A 131 11.08 3.86 28.03
C TYR A 131 11.47 4.87 29.12
N LYS A 132 11.63 6.16 28.80
CA LYS A 132 11.90 7.22 29.80
C LYS A 132 10.71 7.47 30.73
N CYS A 133 9.49 7.46 30.21
CA CYS A 133 8.28 7.67 31.01
C CYS A 133 7.99 6.49 31.96
N CYS A 134 8.25 5.25 31.52
CA CYS A 134 8.18 4.08 32.39
C CYS A 134 9.22 4.12 33.52
N ILE A 135 10.41 4.68 33.31
CA ILE A 135 11.43 4.80 34.37
C ILE A 135 11.08 5.90 35.39
N PHE A 136 10.47 7.01 34.96
CA PHE A 136 10.11 8.11 35.85
C PHE A 136 8.93 7.79 36.79
N SER A 137 7.98 6.97 36.36
CA SER A 137 6.83 6.56 37.19
C SER A 137 7.19 5.51 38.26
N VAL A 138 8.33 4.82 38.14
CA VAL A 138 8.83 3.88 39.17
C VAL A 138 9.64 4.59 40.26
N LYS A 139 10.39 5.66 39.94
CA LYS A 139 11.22 6.37 40.94
C LYS A 139 10.42 7.13 42.01
N TYR A 140 9.16 7.48 41.75
CA TYR A 140 8.29 8.21 42.69
C TYR A 140 7.40 7.31 43.58
N ARG A 141 7.60 5.98 43.59
CA ARG A 141 6.94 5.07 44.55
C ARG A 141 7.87 4.54 45.65
N GLY A 142 9.08 5.08 45.78
CA GLY A 142 10.14 4.53 46.63
C GLY A 142 10.56 5.34 47.87
N ASN A 143 10.07 6.55 48.10
CA ASN A 143 10.47 7.37 49.26
C ASN A 143 9.25 7.94 49.99
N ASN A 144 8.57 7.09 50.75
CA ASN A 144 7.85 7.56 51.94
C ASN A 144 8.14 6.61 53.11
N LYS A 145 9.40 6.63 53.56
CA LYS A 145 9.78 6.18 54.90
C LYS A 145 10.03 7.42 55.75
N ASN A 146 9.02 7.73 56.57
CA ASN A 146 9.09 8.26 57.93
C ASN A 146 9.88 9.56 58.22
N THR A 147 9.17 10.57 58.74
CA THR A 147 9.56 11.27 59.99
C THR A 147 8.39 12.09 60.56
N LYS A 148 7.88 11.60 61.70
CA LYS A 148 7.29 12.27 62.89
C LYS A 148 6.87 13.75 62.81
N PHE A 149 5.64 14.04 63.25
CA PHE A 149 5.36 14.62 64.58
C PHE A 149 4.05 14.03 65.13
#